data_AF-A0A956NLR8-F1
#
_entry.id   AF-A0A956NLR8-F1
#
_cell.length_a   1.000
_cell.length_b   1.000
_cell.length_c   1.000
_cell.angle_alpha   90.00
_cell.angle_beta   90.00
_cell.angle_gamma   90.00
#
_symmetry.space_group_name_H-M   'P 1'
#
loop_
_entity.id
_entity.type
_entity.pdbx_description
1 polymer ?
#
loop_
_entity_poly.entity_id
_entity_poly.type
_entity_poly.pdbx_seq_one_letter_code
_entity_poly.pdbx_strand_id
1 'polypeptide(L)'
;MSAMKSRRVTVAMKIGAGFGLVLFLLVVVGGVSFDAIRSLGGKFGEFSRISTNEVRAGRLQANMAMARIQAIYYIYQGEPERERLFRERYEATEGFLKEALDETKGEKQLERLHEIEKDLATYGKEFDRIVELKAERDHVVHDFLDADGPEMERALSEVMASAHRDGDASAAFYTGEALRNLLLGRLYMAKYLTTNESAAAERARTELASLDKAFETLDAEVQNPERRALVAKAHNLTERYEGAFESLVGTITERNRIRDESLAELGTEITQLAEDYKLDIIARQNTLSEESKTARQRATMVIMVGALAAIVLGVGISIIITRGIVGPVGRLLASFKVIATGDLTEEVKVSSRDEIGELSQGFNEFVATIRGLVAEVSDSAHEVAGAATEIAASSEQMA
;
A
#
# COMPACT_ATOMS: atom_id res chain seq x y z
N MET A 1 13.99 -18.90 -72.22
CA MET A 1 12.81 -18.43 -71.48
C MET A 1 12.04 -19.64 -70.96
N SER A 2 12.21 -19.95 -69.68
CA SER A 2 11.53 -21.07 -69.00
C SER A 2 10.12 -20.61 -68.60
N ALA A 3 9.09 -21.27 -69.11
CA ALA A 3 7.70 -20.96 -68.78
C ALA A 3 7.42 -21.37 -67.33
N MET A 4 7.20 -20.38 -66.46
CA MET A 4 6.68 -20.59 -65.10
C MET A 4 5.33 -21.32 -65.19
N LYS A 5 5.33 -22.61 -64.86
CA LYS A 5 4.14 -23.44 -64.67
C LYS A 5 3.38 -22.90 -63.46
N SER A 6 2.43 -21.99 -63.71
CA SER A 6 1.55 -21.43 -62.67
C SER A 6 0.82 -22.56 -61.94
N ARG A 7 1.10 -22.71 -60.63
CA ARG A 7 0.46 -23.71 -59.75
C ARG A 7 -1.05 -23.43 -59.72
N ARG A 8 -1.86 -24.41 -60.13
CA ARG A 8 -3.34 -24.32 -60.03
C ARG A 8 -3.73 -24.24 -58.55
N VAL A 9 -4.53 -23.23 -58.19
CA VAL A 9 -5.04 -23.08 -56.82
C VAL A 9 -6.37 -23.82 -56.72
N THR A 10 -6.36 -24.94 -56.00
CA THR A 10 -7.52 -25.82 -55.80
C THR A 10 -8.57 -25.18 -54.89
N VAL A 11 -9.82 -25.64 -54.99
CA VAL A 11 -10.93 -25.27 -54.10
C VAL A 11 -10.58 -25.57 -52.64
N ALA A 12 -9.98 -26.74 -52.39
CA ALA A 12 -9.51 -27.13 -51.06
C ALA A 12 -8.45 -26.16 -50.52
N MET A 13 -7.51 -25.70 -51.36
CA MET A 13 -6.54 -24.66 -50.96
C MET A 13 -7.21 -23.32 -50.66
N LYS A 14 -8.23 -22.91 -51.41
CA LYS A 14 -8.95 -21.64 -51.16
C LYS A 14 -9.68 -21.68 -49.81
N ILE A 15 -10.40 -22.76 -49.54
CA ILE A 15 -11.13 -22.96 -48.28
C ILE A 15 -10.14 -23.09 -47.11
N GLY A 16 -9.13 -23.96 -47.25
CA GLY A 16 -8.11 -24.19 -46.23
C GLY A 16 -7.29 -22.95 -45.90
N ALA A 17 -6.89 -22.17 -46.90
CA ALA A 17 -6.19 -20.90 -46.69
C ALA A 17 -7.07 -19.85 -46.00
N GLY A 18 -8.36 -19.77 -46.37
CA GLY A 18 -9.31 -18.86 -45.73
C GLY A 18 -9.51 -19.18 -44.24
N PHE A 19 -9.88 -20.44 -43.94
CA PHE A 19 -10.04 -20.87 -42.54
C PHE A 19 -8.73 -20.82 -41.76
N GLY A 20 -7.61 -21.21 -42.38
CA GLY A 20 -6.29 -21.16 -41.76
C GLY A 20 -5.86 -19.74 -41.37
N LEU A 21 -6.13 -18.75 -42.24
CA LEU A 21 -5.84 -17.34 -41.94
C LEU A 21 -6.66 -16.84 -40.75
N VAL A 22 -7.97 -17.15 -40.71
CA VAL A 22 -8.86 -16.72 -39.62
C VAL A 22 -8.44 -17.38 -38.29
N LEU A 23 -8.16 -18.69 -38.30
CA LEU A 23 -7.67 -19.41 -37.12
C LEU A 23 -6.34 -18.85 -36.63
N PHE A 24 -5.39 -18.58 -37.54
CA PHE A 24 -4.12 -17.97 -37.18
C PHE A 24 -4.32 -16.61 -36.52
N LEU A 25 -5.21 -15.77 -37.06
CA LEU A 25 -5.51 -14.46 -36.49
C LEU A 25 -6.16 -14.56 -35.11
N LEU A 26 -7.08 -15.51 -34.91
CA LEU A 26 -7.68 -15.79 -33.61
C LEU A 26 -6.64 -16.23 -32.58
N VAL A 27 -5.68 -17.08 -32.97
CA VAL A 27 -4.58 -17.50 -32.09
C VAL A 27 -3.68 -16.32 -31.73
N VAL A 28 -3.34 -15.46 -32.69
CA VAL A 28 -2.52 -14.26 -32.43
C VAL A 28 -3.25 -13.30 -31.49
N VAL A 29 -4.52 -13.00 -31.75
CA VAL A 29 -5.34 -12.13 -30.89
C VAL A 29 -5.50 -12.74 -29.50
N GLY A 30 -5.77 -14.05 -29.42
CA GLY A 30 -5.87 -14.78 -28.16
C GLY A 30 -4.57 -14.74 -27.36
N GLY A 31 -3.42 -14.94 -28.02
CA GLY A 31 -2.10 -14.86 -27.39
C GLY A 31 -1.77 -13.47 -26.85
N VAL A 32 -2.01 -12.42 -27.64
CA VAL A 32 -1.83 -11.03 -27.18
C VAL A 32 -2.78 -10.70 -26.03
N SER A 33 -4.04 -11.14 -26.12
CA SER A 33 -5.02 -10.93 -25.04
C SER A 33 -4.60 -11.64 -23.75
N PHE A 34 -4.07 -12.85 -23.86
CA PHE A 34 -3.60 -13.63 -22.72
C PHE A 34 -2.39 -12.97 -22.04
N ASP A 35 -1.41 -12.50 -22.81
CA ASP A 35 -0.23 -11.79 -22.29
C ASP A 35 -0.61 -10.44 -21.64
N ALA A 36 -1.53 -9.70 -22.26
CA ALA A 36 -2.08 -8.47 -21.70
C ALA A 36 -2.78 -8.71 -20.35
N ILE A 37 -3.60 -9.75 -20.24
CA ILE A 37 -4.29 -10.09 -18.98
C ILE A 37 -3.28 -10.52 -17.91
N ARG A 38 -2.28 -11.33 -18.27
CA ARG A 38 -1.25 -11.82 -17.32
C ARG A 38 -0.39 -10.67 -16.78
N SER A 39 0.06 -9.77 -17.65
CA SER A 39 0.85 -8.59 -17.25
C SER A 39 0.03 -7.63 -16.37
N LEU A 40 -1.26 -7.44 -16.65
CA LEU A 40 -2.19 -6.69 -15.80
C LEU A 40 -2.33 -7.34 -14.41
N GLY A 41 -2.44 -8.67 -14.32
CA GLY A 41 -2.53 -9.39 -13.06
C GLY A 41 -1.32 -9.18 -12.15
N GLY A 42 -0.10 -9.23 -12.71
CA GLY A 42 1.14 -8.96 -11.96
C GLY A 42 1.20 -7.53 -11.42
N LYS A 43 0.85 -6.54 -12.25
CA LYS A 43 0.80 -5.12 -11.82
C LYS A 43 -0.26 -4.88 -10.73
N PHE A 44 -1.39 -5.57 -10.80
CA PHE A 44 -2.43 -5.48 -9.78
C PHE A 44 -1.96 -6.04 -8.43
N GLY A 45 -1.20 -7.14 -8.43
CA GLY A 45 -0.57 -7.67 -7.22
C GLY A 45 0.42 -6.70 -6.58
N GLU A 46 1.25 -6.04 -7.40
CA GLU A 46 2.17 -5.00 -6.92
C GLU A 46 1.39 -3.80 -6.34
N PHE A 47 0.33 -3.35 -7.02
CA PHE A 47 -0.54 -2.27 -6.56
C PHE A 47 -1.20 -2.57 -5.20
N SER A 48 -1.76 -3.77 -5.03
CA SER A 48 -2.39 -4.19 -3.77
C SER A 48 -1.41 -4.19 -2.60
N ARG A 49 -0.17 -4.66 -2.84
CA ARG A 49 0.88 -4.65 -1.82
C ARG A 49 1.30 -3.23 -1.43
N ILE A 50 1.49 -2.35 -2.42
CA ILE A 50 1.80 -0.93 -2.20
C ILE A 50 0.72 -0.26 -1.35
N SER A 51 -0.56 -0.48 -1.67
CA SER A 51 -1.68 0.09 -0.90
C SER A 51 -1.75 -0.44 0.54
N THR A 52 -1.37 -1.70 0.76
CA THR A 52 -1.31 -2.26 2.12
C THR A 52 -0.17 -1.62 2.91
N ASN A 53 1.00 -1.41 2.30
CA ASN A 53 2.12 -0.70 2.92
C ASN A 53 1.81 0.77 3.22
N GLU A 54 1.05 1.44 2.36
CA GLU A 54 0.55 2.80 2.61
C GLU A 54 -0.29 2.86 3.90
N VAL A 55 -1.23 1.93 4.07
CA VAL A 55 -2.05 1.82 5.28
C VAL A 55 -1.20 1.53 6.51
N ARG A 56 -0.20 0.66 6.41
CA ARG A 56 0.74 0.36 7.50
C ARG A 56 1.55 1.58 7.91
N ALA A 57 2.10 2.32 6.95
CA ALA A 57 2.83 3.56 7.21
C ALA A 57 1.96 4.56 7.97
N GLY A 58 0.69 4.71 7.55
CA GLY A 58 -0.28 5.55 8.27
C GLY A 58 -0.59 5.06 9.69
N ARG A 59 -0.72 3.75 9.90
CA ARG A 59 -0.94 3.18 11.24
C ARG A 59 0.29 3.30 12.14
N LEU A 60 1.49 3.18 11.60
CA LEU A 60 2.75 3.43 12.30
C LEU A 60 2.78 4.88 12.80
N GLN A 61 2.56 5.87 11.91
CA GLN A 61 2.50 7.28 12.30
C GLN A 61 1.42 7.56 13.36
N ALA A 62 0.21 7.02 13.18
CA ALA A 62 -0.89 7.26 14.11
C ALA A 62 -0.62 6.69 15.51
N ASN A 63 -0.09 5.47 15.59
CA ASN A 63 0.26 4.87 16.88
C ASN A 63 1.46 5.58 17.51
N MET A 64 2.47 5.97 16.72
CA MET A 64 3.61 6.73 17.24
C MET A 64 3.17 8.09 17.80
N ALA A 65 2.28 8.81 17.09
CA ALA A 65 1.73 10.06 17.58
C ALA A 65 0.95 9.88 18.90
N MET A 66 0.15 8.82 19.00
CA MET A 66 -0.55 8.48 20.24
C MET A 66 0.42 8.10 21.37
N ALA A 67 1.46 7.32 21.09
CA ALA A 67 2.50 6.99 22.06
C ALA A 67 3.16 8.27 22.60
N ARG A 68 3.58 9.20 21.73
CA ARG A 68 4.14 10.49 22.13
C ARG A 68 3.19 11.29 23.03
N ILE A 69 1.91 11.32 22.72
CA ILE A 69 0.89 11.97 23.56
C ILE A 69 0.82 11.33 24.95
N GLN A 70 0.79 10.00 25.03
CA GLN A 70 0.77 9.31 26.32
C GLN A 70 2.07 9.53 27.11
N ALA A 71 3.23 9.54 26.44
CA ALA A 71 4.50 9.83 27.08
C ALA A 71 4.51 11.25 27.67
N ILE A 72 4.02 12.24 26.93
CA ILE A 72 3.84 13.61 27.43
C ILE A 72 2.93 13.62 28.66
N TYR A 73 1.74 13.02 28.59
CA TYR A 73 0.83 12.97 29.74
C TYR A 73 1.45 12.26 30.94
N TYR A 74 2.19 11.18 30.73
CA TYR A 74 2.91 10.50 31.80
C TYR A 74 3.98 11.39 32.45
N ILE A 75 4.77 12.14 31.65
CA ILE A 75 5.80 13.06 32.16
C ILE A 75 5.20 14.13 33.07
N TYR A 76 4.05 14.70 32.68
CA TYR A 76 3.39 15.78 33.44
C TYR A 76 2.52 15.29 34.59
N GLN A 77 1.76 14.21 34.42
CA GLN A 77 0.77 13.74 35.41
C GLN A 77 1.28 12.56 36.24
N GLY A 78 2.10 11.68 35.65
CA GLY A 78 2.64 10.49 36.31
C GLY A 78 1.65 9.36 36.59
N GLU A 79 0.50 9.36 35.92
CA GLU A 79 -0.50 8.31 36.08
C GLU A 79 -0.01 6.98 35.46
N PRO A 80 -0.05 5.84 36.18
CA PRO A 80 0.36 4.54 35.66
C PRO A 80 -0.39 4.11 34.39
N GLU A 81 -1.65 4.55 34.25
CA GLU A 81 -2.45 4.28 33.07
C GLU A 81 -1.86 4.89 31.79
N ARG A 82 -1.17 6.03 31.89
CA ARG A 82 -0.50 6.67 30.74
C ARG A 82 0.70 5.87 30.29
N GLU A 83 1.45 5.29 31.22
CA GLU A 83 2.54 4.36 30.91
C GLU A 83 2.01 3.13 30.18
N ARG A 84 0.92 2.53 30.68
CA ARG A 84 0.27 1.38 30.03
C ARG A 84 -0.17 1.69 28.60
N LEU A 85 -0.86 2.83 28.40
CA LEU A 85 -1.30 3.27 27.09
C LEU A 85 -0.13 3.64 26.17
N PHE A 86 0.97 4.17 26.70
CA PHE A 86 2.20 4.35 25.95
C PHE A 86 2.72 3.02 25.42
N ARG A 87 2.89 2.01 26.29
CA ARG A 87 3.41 0.69 25.91
C ARG A 87 2.53 0.03 24.85
N GLU A 88 1.21 0.07 25.01
CA GLU A 88 0.25 -0.45 24.02
C GLU A 88 0.45 0.17 22.62
N ARG A 89 0.63 1.50 22.55
CA ARG A 89 0.84 2.21 21.29
C ARG A 89 2.24 2.03 20.72
N TYR A 90 3.24 1.92 21.59
CA TYR A 90 4.61 1.65 21.22
C TYR A 90 4.73 0.26 20.57
N GLU A 91 4.21 -0.78 21.21
CA GLU A 91 4.19 -2.15 20.68
C GLU A 91 3.43 -2.24 19.35
N ALA A 92 2.30 -1.53 19.23
CA ALA A 92 1.58 -1.45 17.95
C ALA A 92 2.43 -0.78 16.85
N THR A 93 3.22 0.24 17.20
CA THR A 93 4.12 0.92 16.27
C THR A 93 5.23 -0.03 15.80
N GLU A 94 5.87 -0.76 16.72
CA GLU A 94 6.85 -1.80 16.39
C GLU A 94 6.26 -2.90 15.50
N GLY A 95 5.04 -3.35 15.80
CA GLY A 95 4.33 -4.35 15.00
C GLY A 95 4.14 -3.91 13.55
N PHE A 96 3.64 -2.69 13.32
CA PHE A 96 3.47 -2.16 11.96
C PHE A 96 4.80 -1.89 11.26
N LEU A 97 5.83 -1.48 12.00
CA LEU A 97 7.18 -1.30 11.45
C LEU A 97 7.76 -2.63 10.97
N LYS A 98 7.63 -3.69 11.76
CA LYS A 98 8.08 -5.03 11.39
C LYS A 98 7.36 -5.53 10.13
N GLU A 99 6.04 -5.40 10.06
CA GLU A 99 5.29 -5.76 8.85
C GLU A 99 5.74 -4.94 7.62
N ALA A 100 6.06 -3.66 7.80
CA ALA A 100 6.56 -2.81 6.72
C ALA A 100 7.97 -3.26 6.26
N LEU A 101 8.86 -3.63 7.19
CA LEU A 101 10.18 -4.19 6.89
C LEU A 101 10.07 -5.50 6.09
N ASP A 102 9.20 -6.42 6.51
CA ASP A 102 9.04 -7.74 5.87
C ASP A 102 8.53 -7.65 4.42
N GLU A 103 7.70 -6.66 4.10
CA GLU A 103 7.09 -6.54 2.77
C GLU A 103 7.78 -5.57 1.81
N THR A 104 8.60 -4.65 2.35
CA THR A 104 9.33 -3.65 1.56
C THR A 104 10.50 -4.30 0.83
N LYS A 105 10.62 -4.03 -0.47
CA LYS A 105 11.71 -4.57 -1.31
C LYS A 105 12.71 -3.52 -1.81
N GLY A 106 12.39 -2.24 -1.67
CA GLY A 106 13.25 -1.17 -2.15
C GLY A 106 14.34 -0.84 -1.12
N GLU A 107 15.59 -0.83 -1.56
CA GLU A 107 16.77 -0.63 -0.72
C GLU A 107 16.68 0.69 0.08
N LYS A 108 16.43 1.81 -0.61
CA LYS A 108 16.25 3.12 0.04
C LYS A 108 15.10 3.16 1.04
N GLN A 109 14.01 2.45 0.77
CA GLN A 109 12.88 2.37 1.70
C GLN A 109 13.23 1.52 2.93
N LEU A 110 13.95 0.42 2.75
CA LEU A 110 14.43 -0.43 3.85
C LEU A 110 15.43 0.33 4.75
N GLU A 111 16.35 1.10 4.16
CA GLU A 111 17.26 1.95 4.94
C GLU A 111 16.50 2.88 5.90
N ARG A 112 15.47 3.59 5.41
CA ARG A 112 14.64 4.45 6.27
C ARG A 112 13.88 3.67 7.34
N LEU A 113 13.34 2.49 7.01
CA LEU A 113 12.63 1.68 7.99
C LEU A 113 13.56 1.16 9.10
N HIS A 114 14.80 0.81 8.77
CA HIS A 114 15.81 0.45 9.77
C HIS A 114 16.27 1.64 10.62
N GLU A 115 16.31 2.85 10.06
CA GLU A 115 16.55 4.07 10.82
C GLU A 115 15.40 4.31 11.82
N ILE A 116 14.14 4.20 11.37
CA ILE A 116 12.98 4.23 12.27
C ILE A 116 13.07 3.15 13.35
N GLU A 117 13.49 1.93 13.02
CA GLU A 117 13.62 0.82 13.98
C GLU A 117 14.64 1.15 15.07
N LYS A 118 15.80 1.69 14.69
CA LYS A 118 16.85 2.11 15.62
C LYS A 118 16.37 3.27 16.51
N ASP A 119 15.73 4.26 15.93
CA ASP A 119 15.28 5.45 16.66
C ASP A 119 14.12 5.11 17.59
N LEU A 120 13.20 4.25 17.16
CA LEU A 120 12.09 3.75 17.97
C LEU A 120 12.61 2.94 19.16
N ALA A 121 13.62 2.08 18.95
CA ALA A 121 14.25 1.33 20.05
C ALA A 121 14.93 2.27 21.06
N THR A 122 15.55 3.35 20.59
CA THR A 122 16.16 4.38 21.46
C THR A 122 15.08 5.15 22.21
N TYR A 123 14.01 5.56 21.53
CA TYR A 123 12.86 6.24 22.12
C TYR A 123 12.26 5.44 23.29
N GLY A 124 12.10 4.12 23.12
CA GLY A 124 11.58 3.24 24.16
C GLY A 124 12.47 3.22 25.42
N LYS A 125 13.80 3.09 25.24
CA LYS A 125 14.77 3.10 26.35
C LYS A 125 14.77 4.44 27.10
N GLU A 126 14.73 5.54 26.37
CA GLU A 126 14.70 6.89 26.95
C GLU A 126 13.40 7.14 27.72
N PHE A 127 12.27 6.60 27.23
CA PHE A 127 11.02 6.62 27.98
C PHE A 127 11.09 5.78 29.26
N ASP A 128 11.66 4.57 29.21
CA ASP A 128 11.86 3.75 30.42
C ASP A 128 12.76 4.47 31.44
N ARG A 129 13.79 5.18 30.99
CA ARG A 129 14.62 6.01 31.88
C ARG A 129 13.82 7.13 32.55
N ILE A 130 12.85 7.73 31.85
CA ILE A 130 11.94 8.71 32.44
C ILE A 130 11.05 8.08 33.53
N VAL A 131 10.58 6.85 33.32
CA VAL A 131 9.80 6.10 34.32
C VAL A 131 10.63 5.89 35.59
N GLU A 132 11.88 5.45 35.44
CA GLU A 132 12.83 5.29 36.55
C GLU A 132 13.08 6.62 37.29
N LEU A 133 13.41 7.69 36.57
CA LEU A 133 13.65 9.01 37.16
C LEU A 133 12.41 9.55 37.88
N LYS A 134 11.20 9.23 37.41
CA LYS A 134 9.97 9.60 38.12
C LYS A 134 9.80 8.81 39.42
N ALA A 135 10.09 7.51 39.41
CA ALA A 135 10.05 6.70 40.62
C ALA A 135 11.11 7.17 41.64
N GLU A 136 12.33 7.48 41.19
CA GLU A 136 13.38 8.11 42.00
C GLU A 136 12.89 9.44 42.60
N ARG A 137 12.26 10.31 41.78
CA ARG A 137 11.63 11.56 42.24
C ARG A 137 10.58 11.32 43.32
N ASP A 138 9.66 10.40 43.10
CA ASP A 138 8.55 10.10 44.02
C ASP A 138 9.07 9.58 45.37
N HIS A 139 10.08 8.71 45.35
CA HIS A 139 10.77 8.23 46.55
C HIS A 139 11.45 9.38 47.31
N VAL A 140 12.22 10.24 46.63
CA VAL A 140 12.89 11.37 47.28
C VAL A 140 11.90 12.36 47.90
N VAL A 141 10.78 12.64 47.22
CA VAL A 141 9.73 13.53 47.74
C VAL A 141 9.08 12.91 48.98
N HIS A 142 8.61 11.67 48.90
CA HIS A 142 7.87 11.04 49.99
C HIS A 142 8.74 10.76 51.23
N ASP A 143 9.93 10.19 51.04
CA ASP A 143 10.74 9.67 52.14
C ASP A 143 11.57 10.74 52.85
N PHE A 144 11.82 11.86 52.18
CA PHE A 144 12.66 12.94 52.72
C PHE A 144 11.94 14.27 52.77
N LEU A 145 11.37 14.75 51.65
CA LEU A 145 10.78 16.09 51.65
C LEU A 145 9.48 16.15 52.47
N ASP A 146 8.60 15.17 52.33
CA ASP A 146 7.34 15.10 53.07
C ASP A 146 7.54 14.66 54.52
N ALA A 147 8.61 13.91 54.81
CA ALA A 147 8.94 13.43 56.16
C ALA A 147 9.73 14.46 56.98
N ASP A 148 10.89 14.92 56.48
CA ASP A 148 11.81 15.77 57.24
C ASP A 148 11.29 17.23 57.30
N GLY A 149 10.60 17.69 56.24
CA GLY A 149 10.04 19.04 56.13
C GLY A 149 9.19 19.49 57.34
N PRO A 150 8.12 18.76 57.68
CA PRO A 150 7.30 19.05 58.86
C PRO A 150 8.02 18.83 60.19
N GLU A 151 8.98 17.91 60.27
CA GLU A 151 9.74 17.69 61.51
C GLU A 151 10.68 18.85 61.84
N MET A 152 11.35 19.42 60.85
CA MET A 152 12.17 20.63 61.02
C MET A 152 11.33 21.80 61.51
N GLU A 153 10.18 22.02 60.87
CA GLU A 153 9.26 23.11 61.25
C GLU A 153 8.77 22.92 62.69
N ARG A 154 8.35 21.71 63.07
CA ARG A 154 7.90 21.41 64.43
C ARG A 154 9.00 21.65 65.46
N ALA A 155 10.23 21.20 65.19
CA ALA A 155 11.36 21.38 66.11
C ALA A 155 11.65 22.87 66.36
N LEU A 156 11.68 23.69 65.31
CA LEU A 156 11.87 25.13 65.43
C LEU A 156 10.68 25.82 66.12
N SER A 157 9.45 25.42 65.81
CA SER A 157 8.24 25.94 66.47
C SER A 157 8.22 25.62 67.98
N GLU A 158 8.72 24.46 68.39
CA GLU A 158 8.89 24.11 69.82
C GLU A 158 9.96 24.97 70.51
N VAL A 159 11.09 25.24 69.84
CA VAL A 159 12.13 26.17 70.32
C VAL A 159 11.53 27.55 70.53
N MET A 160 10.79 28.08 69.56
CA MET A 160 10.17 29.40 69.63
C MET A 160 9.15 29.48 70.77
N ALA A 161 8.30 28.46 70.92
CA ALA A 161 7.30 28.40 71.99
C ALA A 161 7.95 28.30 73.38
N SER A 162 9.02 27.52 73.53
CA SER A 162 9.80 27.45 74.77
C SER A 162 10.46 28.78 75.10
N ALA A 163 11.12 29.41 74.13
CA ALA A 163 11.77 30.71 74.30
C ALA A 163 10.77 31.78 74.74
N HIS A 164 9.56 31.79 74.16
CA HIS A 164 8.49 32.70 74.56
C HIS A 164 8.04 32.48 76.02
N ARG A 165 7.86 31.23 76.45
CA ARG A 165 7.48 30.91 77.84
C ARG A 165 8.53 31.36 78.85
N ASP A 166 9.80 31.28 78.49
CA ASP A 166 10.93 31.66 79.34
C ASP A 166 11.24 33.17 79.29
N GLY A 167 10.55 33.94 78.45
CA GLY A 167 10.83 35.37 78.23
C GLY A 167 12.12 35.66 77.45
N ASP A 168 12.66 34.65 76.77
CA ASP A 168 13.87 34.73 75.96
C ASP A 168 13.56 35.30 74.57
N ALA A 169 13.49 36.63 74.50
CA ALA A 169 13.12 37.35 73.28
C ALA A 169 14.12 37.14 72.13
N SER A 170 15.42 37.02 72.44
CA SER A 170 16.46 36.79 71.44
C SER A 170 16.30 35.43 70.77
N ALA A 171 16.19 34.35 71.56
CA ALA A 171 15.98 33.02 71.00
C ALA A 171 14.67 32.92 70.20
N ALA A 172 13.59 33.54 70.68
CA ALA A 172 12.33 33.58 69.95
C ALA A 172 12.44 34.32 68.62
N PHE A 173 13.15 35.46 68.58
CA PHE A 173 13.37 36.26 67.36
C PHE A 173 14.18 35.48 66.31
N TYR A 174 15.35 34.96 66.69
CA TYR A 174 16.21 34.23 65.76
C TYR A 174 15.56 32.92 65.28
N THR A 175 14.76 32.27 66.13
CA THR A 175 13.99 31.09 65.72
C THR A 175 12.91 31.46 64.71
N GLY A 176 12.29 32.64 64.85
CA GLY A 176 11.34 33.18 63.87
C GLY A 176 11.98 33.43 62.51
N GLU A 177 13.20 33.99 62.47
CA GLU A 177 13.97 34.17 61.23
C GLU A 177 14.32 32.82 60.58
N ALA A 178 14.74 31.83 61.37
CA ALA A 178 14.98 30.47 60.90
C ALA A 178 13.71 29.84 60.31
N LEU A 179 12.57 29.92 61.01
CA LEU A 179 11.28 29.43 60.52
C LEU A 179 10.87 30.10 59.21
N ARG A 180 11.06 31.42 59.09
CA ARG A 180 10.78 32.16 57.85
C ARG A 180 11.61 31.62 56.68
N ASN A 181 12.91 31.46 56.85
CA ASN A 181 13.80 30.95 55.81
C ASN A 181 13.48 29.49 55.44
N LEU A 182 13.18 28.65 56.43
CA LEU A 182 12.72 27.27 56.21
C LEU A 182 11.46 27.24 55.36
N LEU A 183 10.43 28.01 55.73
CA LEU A 183 9.14 28.00 55.02
C LEU A 183 9.27 28.57 53.60
N LEU A 184 10.07 29.62 53.39
CA LEU A 184 10.34 30.14 52.04
C LEU A 184 11.15 29.15 51.21
N GLY A 185 12.16 28.49 51.79
CA GLY A 185 12.90 27.40 51.14
C GLY A 185 11.95 26.30 50.67
N ARG A 186 11.12 25.77 51.57
CA ARG A 186 10.11 24.74 51.26
C ARG A 186 9.11 25.20 50.19
N LEU A 187 8.66 26.46 50.24
CA LEU A 187 7.77 27.03 49.22
C LEU A 187 8.42 26.99 47.83
N TYR A 188 9.66 27.45 47.72
CA TYR A 188 10.37 27.50 46.43
C TYR A 188 10.76 26.11 45.93
N MET A 189 11.02 25.14 46.82
CA MET A 189 11.18 23.75 46.43
C MET A 189 9.89 23.15 45.88
N ALA A 190 8.75 23.37 46.55
CA ALA A 190 7.45 22.94 46.04
C ALA A 190 7.09 23.62 44.71
N LYS A 191 7.47 24.90 44.55
CA LYS A 191 7.37 25.58 43.26
C LYS A 191 8.24 24.88 42.21
N TYR A 192 9.49 24.55 42.52
CA TYR A 192 10.37 23.83 41.59
C TYR A 192 9.79 22.46 41.19
N LEU A 193 9.22 21.71 42.13
CA LEU A 193 8.57 20.42 41.87
C LEU A 193 7.43 20.49 40.84
N THR A 194 6.77 21.63 40.74
CA THR A 194 5.61 21.83 39.86
C THR A 194 5.98 22.55 38.57
N THR A 195 6.90 23.50 38.60
CA THR A 195 7.27 24.32 37.44
C THR A 195 8.54 23.86 36.74
N ASN A 196 9.40 23.10 37.42
CA ASN A 196 10.76 22.74 36.99
C ASN A 196 11.65 23.95 36.64
N GLU A 197 11.29 25.16 37.09
CA GLU A 197 12.04 26.38 36.79
C GLU A 197 13.31 26.50 37.64
N SER A 198 14.48 26.63 37.01
CA SER A 198 15.77 26.79 37.70
C SER A 198 15.78 27.97 38.68
N ALA A 199 15.04 29.05 38.38
CA ALA A 199 14.90 30.20 39.27
C ALA A 199 14.26 29.83 40.62
N ALA A 200 13.32 28.88 40.65
CA ALA A 200 12.71 28.40 41.89
C ALA A 200 13.71 27.58 42.71
N ALA A 201 14.50 26.70 42.08
CA ALA A 201 15.57 25.97 42.76
C ALA A 201 16.62 26.92 43.34
N GLU A 202 17.01 27.94 42.59
CA GLU A 202 18.01 28.92 43.06
C GLU A 202 17.49 29.78 44.24
N ARG A 203 16.21 30.14 44.22
CA ARG A 203 15.59 30.76 45.39
C ARG A 203 15.56 29.83 46.58
N ALA A 204 15.19 28.56 46.41
CA ALA A 204 15.21 27.58 47.50
C ALA A 204 16.61 27.46 48.14
N ARG A 205 17.68 27.34 47.33
CA ARG A 205 19.07 27.33 47.81
C ARG A 205 19.44 28.58 48.59
N THR A 206 19.03 29.76 48.10
CA THR A 206 19.31 31.02 48.80
C THR A 206 18.68 31.05 50.20
N GLU A 207 17.42 30.59 50.31
CA GLU A 207 16.72 30.56 51.60
C GLU A 207 17.32 29.49 52.53
N LEU A 208 17.72 28.32 52.01
CA LEU A 208 18.43 27.30 52.79
C LEU A 208 19.79 27.79 53.31
N ALA A 209 20.59 28.45 52.48
CA ALA A 209 21.85 29.06 52.91
C ALA A 209 21.63 30.18 53.96
N SER A 210 20.47 30.84 53.94
CA SER A 210 20.09 31.83 54.95
C SER A 210 19.59 31.16 56.24
N LEU A 211 18.93 30.00 56.14
CA LEU A 211 18.56 29.15 57.27
C LEU A 211 19.80 28.59 57.97
N ASP A 212 20.81 28.17 57.22
CA ASP A 212 22.08 27.65 57.76
C ASP A 212 22.78 28.69 58.66
N LYS A 213 22.88 29.94 58.16
CA LYS A 213 23.36 31.08 58.98
C LYS A 213 22.49 31.36 60.20
N ALA A 214 21.18 31.12 60.11
CA ALA A 214 20.30 31.27 61.26
C ALA A 214 20.55 30.18 62.31
N PHE A 215 20.91 28.96 61.91
CA PHE A 215 21.35 27.92 62.84
C PHE A 215 22.65 28.28 63.55
N GLU A 216 23.65 28.83 62.84
CA GLU A 216 24.89 29.32 63.49
C GLU A 216 24.60 30.36 64.59
N THR A 217 23.66 31.27 64.31
CA THR A 217 23.26 32.30 65.27
C THR A 217 22.49 31.70 66.46
N LEU A 218 21.57 30.77 66.19
CA LEU A 218 20.81 30.08 67.23
C LEU A 218 21.71 29.24 68.14
N ASP A 219 22.72 28.56 67.60
CA ASP A 219 23.67 27.78 68.39
C ASP A 219 24.52 28.65 69.33
N ALA A 220 24.78 29.90 68.95
CA ALA A 220 25.48 30.88 69.80
C ALA A 220 24.58 31.46 70.90
N GLU A 221 23.32 31.76 70.59
CA GLU A 221 22.40 32.47 71.49
C GLU A 221 21.61 31.53 72.43
N VAL A 222 21.31 30.31 72.00
CA VAL A 222 20.49 29.36 72.77
C VAL A 222 21.34 28.61 73.78
N GLN A 223 21.19 28.94 75.06
CA GLN A 223 21.92 28.26 76.16
C GLN A 223 21.13 27.10 76.79
N ASN A 224 19.80 27.08 76.64
CA ASN A 224 18.95 26.03 77.21
C ASN A 224 19.24 24.66 76.54
N PRO A 225 19.59 23.60 77.29
CA PRO A 225 19.97 22.31 76.73
C PRO A 225 18.89 21.64 75.86
N GLU A 226 17.61 21.76 76.24
CA GLU A 226 16.49 21.20 75.47
C GLU A 226 16.34 21.93 74.13
N ARG A 227 16.40 23.27 74.15
CA ARG A 227 16.34 24.08 72.91
C ARG A 227 17.53 23.79 72.00
N ARG A 228 18.75 23.64 72.54
CA ARG A 228 19.94 23.26 71.75
C ARG A 228 19.78 21.90 71.09
N ALA A 229 19.19 20.91 71.77
CA ALA A 229 18.93 19.60 71.19
C ALA A 229 17.92 19.67 70.04
N LEU A 230 16.88 20.50 70.17
CA LEU A 230 15.89 20.74 69.10
C LEU A 230 16.51 21.48 67.90
N VAL A 231 17.35 22.51 68.14
CA VAL A 231 18.08 23.23 67.09
C VAL A 231 19.01 22.27 66.33
N ALA A 232 19.80 21.47 67.03
CA ALA A 232 20.67 20.47 66.42
C ALA A 232 19.88 19.42 65.62
N LYS A 233 18.72 18.99 66.12
CA LYS A 233 17.81 18.10 65.37
C LYS A 233 17.34 18.76 64.07
N ALA A 234 16.86 20.01 64.14
CA ALA A 234 16.39 20.75 62.97
C ALA A 234 17.50 20.98 61.94
N HIS A 235 18.71 21.29 62.39
CA HIS A 235 19.88 21.48 61.53
C HIS A 235 20.25 20.19 60.79
N ASN A 236 20.39 19.06 61.49
CA ASN A 236 20.69 17.76 60.86
C ASN A 236 19.61 17.32 59.85
N LEU A 237 18.34 17.60 60.16
CA LEU A 237 17.24 17.34 59.22
C LEU A 237 17.32 18.26 58.00
N THR A 238 17.77 19.51 58.18
CA THR A 238 17.94 20.48 57.08
C THR A 238 19.04 20.03 56.13
N GLU A 239 20.18 19.54 56.63
CA GLU A 239 21.25 18.99 55.77
C GLU A 239 20.75 17.81 54.92
N ARG A 240 19.99 16.90 55.53
CA ARG A 240 19.35 15.78 54.82
C ARG A 240 18.36 16.26 53.77
N TYR A 241 17.54 17.25 54.13
CA TYR A 241 16.51 17.83 53.28
C TYR A 241 17.11 18.56 52.07
N GLU A 242 18.20 19.31 52.27
CA GLU A 242 18.95 19.97 51.20
C GLU A 242 19.60 18.94 50.26
N GLY A 243 20.25 17.91 50.80
CA GLY A 243 20.84 16.84 49.98
C GLY A 243 19.78 16.11 49.14
N ALA A 244 18.62 15.82 49.73
CA ALA A 244 17.48 15.25 49.00
C ALA A 244 16.98 16.19 47.89
N PHE A 245 16.91 17.49 48.17
CA PHE A 245 16.50 18.48 47.17
C PHE A 245 17.49 18.60 46.01
N GLU A 246 18.80 18.57 46.24
CA GLU A 246 19.77 18.63 45.13
C GLU A 246 19.75 17.35 44.29
N SER A 247 19.58 16.18 44.90
CA SER A 247 19.37 14.91 44.17
C SER A 247 18.11 14.99 43.29
N LEU A 248 17.04 15.56 43.83
CA LEU A 248 15.77 15.79 43.12
C LEU A 248 15.97 16.75 41.95
N VAL A 249 16.71 17.86 42.12
CA VAL A 249 17.03 18.81 41.05
C VAL A 249 17.77 18.11 39.91
N GLY A 250 18.77 17.27 40.22
CA GLY A 250 19.47 16.47 39.22
C GLY A 250 18.54 15.53 38.46
N THR A 251 17.70 14.79 39.19
CA THR A 251 16.71 13.85 38.64
C THR A 251 15.72 14.54 37.68
N ILE A 252 15.17 15.69 38.10
CA ILE A 252 14.20 16.46 37.31
C ILE A 252 14.87 17.07 36.07
N THR A 253 16.10 17.58 36.22
CA THR A 253 16.87 18.17 35.12
C THR A 253 17.17 17.12 34.05
N GLU A 254 17.64 15.94 34.45
CA GLU A 254 17.91 14.85 33.50
C GLU A 254 16.63 14.39 32.79
N ARG A 255 15.53 14.24 33.53
CA ARG A 255 14.22 13.89 32.95
C ARG A 255 13.74 14.95 31.94
N ASN A 256 13.97 16.24 32.20
CA ASN A 256 13.66 17.31 31.25
C ASN A 256 14.57 17.27 30.02
N ARG A 257 15.86 16.99 30.20
CA ARG A 257 16.82 16.83 29.10
C ARG A 257 16.40 15.69 28.18
N ILE A 258 16.07 14.50 28.72
CA ILE A 258 15.58 13.37 27.94
C ILE A 258 14.28 13.73 27.19
N ARG A 259 13.35 14.43 27.84
CA ARG A 259 12.11 14.90 27.20
C ARG A 259 12.39 15.81 26.00
N ASP A 260 13.23 16.83 26.19
CA ASP A 260 13.40 17.93 25.22
C ASP A 260 14.41 17.60 24.12
N GLU A 261 15.51 16.94 24.45
CA GLU A 261 16.62 16.67 23.54
C GLU A 261 16.58 15.27 22.93
N SER A 262 15.82 14.33 23.52
CA SER A 262 15.76 12.95 23.01
C SER A 262 14.36 12.60 22.52
N LEU A 263 13.36 12.49 23.38
CA LEU A 263 12.02 12.05 22.98
C LEU A 263 11.37 13.00 21.98
N ALA A 264 11.56 14.32 22.12
CA ALA A 264 11.01 15.28 21.17
C ALA A 264 11.65 15.17 19.77
N GLU A 265 12.97 15.04 19.71
CA GLU A 265 13.75 14.92 18.47
C GLU A 265 13.48 13.58 17.78
N LEU A 266 13.69 12.45 18.48
CA LEU A 266 13.43 11.11 17.97
C LEU A 266 11.98 10.94 17.52
N GLY A 267 11.03 11.44 18.32
CA GLY A 267 9.61 11.37 17.96
C GLY A 267 9.29 12.14 16.67
N THR A 268 10.01 13.24 16.41
CA THR A 268 9.87 14.03 15.18
C THR A 268 10.54 13.33 14.00
N GLU A 269 11.75 12.81 14.18
CA GLU A 269 12.53 12.07 13.18
C GLU A 269 11.79 10.81 12.71
N ILE A 270 11.32 9.98 13.64
CA ILE A 270 10.48 8.80 13.34
C ILE A 270 9.25 9.19 12.52
N THR A 271 8.57 10.29 12.88
CA THR A 271 7.36 10.75 12.18
C THR A 271 7.69 11.22 10.76
N GLN A 272 8.81 11.92 10.58
CA GLN A 272 9.27 12.42 9.29
C GLN A 272 9.73 11.29 8.38
N LEU A 273 10.53 10.35 8.89
CA LEU A 273 10.97 9.17 8.14
C LEU A 273 9.78 8.31 7.70
N ALA A 274 8.77 8.16 8.58
CA ALA A 274 7.54 7.45 8.23
C ALA A 274 6.71 8.20 7.17
N GLU A 275 6.70 9.54 7.20
CA GLU A 275 6.07 10.35 6.15
C GLU A 275 6.78 10.18 4.81
N ASP A 276 8.11 10.27 4.81
CA ASP A 276 8.92 10.12 3.61
C ASP A 276 8.78 8.72 3.00
N TYR A 277 8.72 7.68 3.84
CA TYR A 277 8.42 6.32 3.42
C TYR A 277 7.04 6.23 2.77
N LYS A 278 6.01 6.83 3.39
CA LYS A 278 4.64 6.88 2.83
C LYS A 278 4.59 7.62 1.49
N LEU A 279 5.27 8.76 1.38
CA LEU A 279 5.31 9.55 0.14
C LEU A 279 6.02 8.80 -0.99
N ASP A 280 7.09 8.05 -0.70
CA ASP A 280 7.76 7.20 -1.69
C ASP A 280 6.83 6.07 -2.19
N ILE A 281 6.01 5.48 -1.31
CA ILE A 281 4.99 4.48 -1.67
C ILE A 281 3.94 5.11 -2.59
N ILE A 282 3.41 6.28 -2.23
CA ILE A 282 2.40 7.00 -3.02
C ILE A 282 2.96 7.37 -4.39
N ALA A 283 4.21 7.84 -4.47
CA ALA A 283 4.86 8.14 -5.73
C ALA A 283 4.94 6.89 -6.64
N ARG A 284 5.35 5.74 -6.09
CA ARG A 284 5.39 4.47 -6.82
C ARG A 284 4.01 4.00 -7.25
N GLN A 285 3.01 4.17 -6.40
CA GLN A 285 1.61 3.84 -6.70
C GLN A 285 1.09 4.64 -7.90
N ASN A 286 1.37 5.96 -7.92
CA ASN A 286 0.97 6.84 -9.01
C ASN A 286 1.65 6.45 -10.33
N THR A 287 2.96 6.17 -10.31
CA THR A 287 3.66 5.67 -11.50
C THR A 287 3.06 4.35 -12.00
N LEU A 288 2.81 3.40 -11.11
CA LEU A 288 2.24 2.10 -11.47
C LEU A 288 0.80 2.22 -12.03
N SER A 289 0.01 3.15 -11.48
CA SER A 289 -1.33 3.47 -11.99
C SER A 289 -1.29 4.00 -13.42
N GLU A 290 -0.40 4.96 -13.71
CA GLU A 290 -0.22 5.52 -15.06
C GLU A 290 0.32 4.48 -16.07
N GLU A 291 1.27 3.66 -15.65
CA GLU A 291 1.73 2.54 -16.48
C GLU A 291 0.61 1.53 -16.76
N SER A 292 -0.25 1.27 -15.78
CA SER A 292 -1.38 0.35 -15.92
C SER A 292 -2.45 0.91 -16.85
N LYS A 293 -2.71 2.22 -16.82
CA LYS A 293 -3.60 2.90 -17.77
C LYS A 293 -3.05 2.78 -19.20
N THR A 294 -1.76 3.05 -19.38
CA THR A 294 -1.11 2.99 -20.70
C THR A 294 -1.09 1.56 -21.25
N ALA A 295 -0.75 0.57 -20.41
CA ALA A 295 -0.77 -0.84 -20.78
C ALA A 295 -2.19 -1.30 -21.17
N ARG A 296 -3.21 -0.90 -20.40
CA ARG A 296 -4.62 -1.19 -20.70
C ARG A 296 -5.05 -0.56 -22.03
N GLN A 297 -4.71 0.70 -22.29
CA GLN A 297 -5.02 1.37 -23.55
C GLN A 297 -4.38 0.66 -24.76
N ARG A 298 -3.10 0.27 -24.64
CA ARG A 298 -2.42 -0.51 -25.69
C ARG A 298 -3.09 -1.86 -25.91
N ALA A 299 -3.40 -2.59 -24.85
CA ALA A 299 -4.08 -3.88 -24.96
C ALA A 299 -5.45 -3.74 -25.65
N THR A 300 -6.27 -2.77 -25.23
CA THR A 300 -7.56 -2.48 -25.86
C THR A 300 -7.41 -2.11 -27.33
N MET A 301 -6.42 -1.29 -27.69
CA MET A 301 -6.15 -0.91 -29.07
C MET A 301 -5.77 -2.12 -29.93
N VAL A 302 -4.85 -2.98 -29.46
CA VAL A 302 -4.43 -4.16 -30.22
C VAL A 302 -5.59 -5.15 -30.39
N ILE A 303 -6.42 -5.34 -29.35
CA ILE A 303 -7.62 -6.18 -29.43
C ILE A 303 -8.63 -5.60 -30.44
N MET A 304 -8.91 -4.30 -30.40
CA MET A 304 -9.84 -3.67 -31.35
C MET A 304 -9.35 -3.75 -32.80
N VAL A 305 -8.08 -3.44 -33.04
CA VAL A 305 -7.49 -3.51 -34.39
C VAL A 305 -7.46 -4.96 -34.88
N GLY A 306 -7.10 -5.92 -34.02
CA GLY A 306 -7.12 -7.34 -34.34
C GLY A 306 -8.51 -7.86 -34.67
N ALA A 307 -9.53 -7.48 -33.88
CA ALA A 307 -10.92 -7.83 -34.13
C ALA A 307 -11.43 -7.22 -35.45
N LEU A 308 -11.12 -5.95 -35.71
CA LEU A 308 -11.48 -5.30 -36.97
C LEU A 308 -10.81 -5.97 -38.17
N ALA A 309 -9.52 -6.29 -38.07
CA ALA A 309 -8.78 -7.01 -39.11
C ALA A 309 -9.38 -8.41 -39.37
N ALA A 310 -9.75 -9.14 -38.31
CA ALA A 310 -10.42 -10.44 -38.44
C ALA A 310 -11.77 -10.33 -39.17
N ILE A 311 -12.56 -9.30 -38.87
CA ILE A 311 -13.84 -9.04 -39.55
C ILE A 311 -13.60 -8.73 -41.03
N VAL A 312 -12.69 -7.80 -41.34
CA VAL A 312 -12.40 -7.40 -42.73
C VAL A 312 -11.90 -8.59 -43.56
N LEU A 313 -10.99 -9.40 -43.00
CA LEU A 313 -10.49 -10.60 -43.67
C LEU A 313 -11.54 -11.68 -43.80
N GLY A 314 -12.38 -11.89 -42.78
CA GLY A 314 -13.51 -12.82 -42.84
C GLY A 314 -14.51 -12.46 -43.93
N VAL A 315 -14.87 -11.18 -44.05
CA VAL A 315 -15.71 -10.66 -45.15
C VAL A 315 -15.03 -10.85 -46.50
N GLY A 316 -13.74 -10.52 -46.62
CA GLY A 316 -12.98 -10.69 -47.85
C GLY A 316 -12.92 -12.15 -48.33
N ILE A 317 -12.61 -13.07 -47.41
CA ILE A 317 -12.58 -14.52 -47.68
C ILE A 317 -13.99 -15.02 -48.06
N SER A 318 -15.03 -14.57 -47.34
CA SER A 318 -16.42 -14.94 -47.64
C SER A 318 -16.81 -14.51 -49.05
N ILE A 319 -16.45 -13.30 -49.48
CA ILE A 319 -16.70 -12.81 -50.84
C ILE A 319 -15.93 -13.65 -51.88
N ILE A 320 -14.67 -13.99 -51.61
CA ILE A 320 -13.84 -14.82 -52.50
C ILE A 320 -14.44 -16.22 -52.67
N ILE A 321 -14.86 -16.86 -51.57
CA ILE A 321 -15.50 -18.19 -51.60
C ILE A 321 -16.86 -18.10 -52.31
N THR A 322 -17.67 -17.09 -52.00
CA THR A 322 -19.00 -16.92 -52.61
C THR A 322 -18.90 -16.72 -54.12
N ARG A 323 -18.00 -15.86 -54.60
CA ARG A 323 -17.82 -15.61 -56.03
C ARG A 323 -17.05 -16.70 -56.76
N GLY A 324 -16.09 -17.35 -56.09
CA GLY A 324 -15.21 -18.34 -56.70
C GLY A 324 -15.80 -19.75 -56.73
N ILE A 325 -16.68 -20.10 -55.79
CA ILE A 325 -17.23 -21.46 -55.62
C ILE A 325 -18.75 -21.42 -55.67
N VAL A 326 -19.41 -20.72 -54.74
CA VAL A 326 -20.88 -20.78 -54.58
C VAL A 326 -21.60 -20.29 -55.84
N GLY A 327 -21.17 -19.18 -56.44
CA GLY A 327 -21.76 -18.63 -57.65
C GLY A 327 -21.66 -19.57 -58.87
N PRO A 328 -20.45 -20.02 -59.27
CA PRO A 328 -20.31 -20.96 -60.37
C PRO A 328 -21.04 -22.29 -60.17
N VAL A 329 -21.03 -22.85 -58.95
CA VAL A 329 -21.80 -24.07 -58.62
C VAL A 329 -23.30 -23.80 -58.73
N GLY A 330 -23.78 -22.64 -58.27
CA GLY A 330 -25.17 -22.22 -58.44
C GLY A 330 -25.60 -22.10 -59.90
N ARG A 331 -24.72 -21.62 -60.78
CA ARG A 331 -24.97 -21.56 -62.23
C ARG A 331 -25.04 -22.96 -62.86
N LEU A 332 -24.11 -23.84 -62.50
CA LEU A 332 -24.15 -25.26 -62.92
C LEU A 332 -25.48 -25.92 -62.52
N LEU A 333 -25.90 -25.72 -61.27
CA LEU A 333 -27.17 -26.25 -60.77
C LEU A 333 -28.38 -25.68 -61.52
N ALA A 334 -28.35 -24.39 -61.86
CA ALA A 334 -29.42 -23.75 -62.63
C ALA A 334 -29.50 -24.32 -64.07
N SER A 335 -28.39 -24.39 -64.80
CA SER A 335 -28.39 -24.96 -66.16
C SER A 335 -28.75 -26.44 -66.16
N PHE A 336 -28.31 -27.22 -65.16
CA PHE A 336 -28.73 -28.62 -65.03
C PHE A 336 -30.24 -28.78 -64.89
N LYS A 337 -30.91 -27.90 -64.13
CA LYS A 337 -32.37 -27.91 -64.02
C LYS A 337 -33.07 -27.62 -65.35
N VAL A 338 -32.51 -26.76 -66.20
CA VAL A 338 -33.05 -26.46 -67.53
C VAL A 338 -32.87 -27.66 -68.47
N ILE A 339 -31.68 -28.25 -68.48
CA ILE A 339 -31.40 -29.48 -69.24
C ILE A 339 -32.31 -30.63 -68.81
N ALA A 340 -32.61 -30.75 -67.50
CA ALA A 340 -33.56 -31.74 -66.99
C ALA A 340 -35.00 -31.56 -67.50
N THR A 341 -35.37 -30.36 -67.99
CA THR A 341 -36.67 -30.13 -68.66
C THR A 341 -36.67 -30.49 -70.15
N GLY A 342 -35.53 -30.98 -70.69
CA GLY A 342 -35.38 -31.36 -72.09
C GLY A 342 -34.82 -30.26 -72.99
N ASP A 343 -34.56 -29.06 -72.48
CA ASP A 343 -33.87 -28.01 -73.22
C ASP A 343 -32.37 -28.22 -73.13
N LEU A 344 -31.83 -28.88 -74.15
CA LEU A 344 -30.41 -29.16 -74.21
C LEU A 344 -29.59 -27.96 -74.67
N THR A 345 -30.15 -26.81 -75.07
CA THR A 345 -29.39 -25.73 -75.73
C THR A 345 -28.46 -24.94 -74.80
N GLU A 346 -28.67 -25.04 -73.49
CA GLU A 346 -27.87 -24.38 -72.46
C GLU A 346 -26.38 -24.81 -72.45
N GLU A 347 -25.48 -23.86 -72.21
CA GLU A 347 -24.04 -24.09 -72.02
C GLU A 347 -23.51 -23.31 -70.83
N VAL A 348 -22.74 -23.97 -69.96
CA VAL A 348 -22.17 -23.32 -68.79
C VAL A 348 -20.80 -22.72 -69.12
N LYS A 349 -20.64 -21.41 -68.94
CA LYS A 349 -19.36 -20.74 -69.14
C LYS A 349 -18.31 -21.22 -68.12
N VAL A 350 -17.22 -21.81 -68.62
CA VAL A 350 -16.05 -22.20 -67.81
C VAL A 350 -15.28 -20.95 -67.39
N SER A 351 -15.47 -20.50 -66.13
CA SER A 351 -14.88 -19.26 -65.61
C SER A 351 -13.72 -19.47 -64.63
N SER A 352 -13.31 -20.72 -64.39
CA SER A 352 -12.25 -21.07 -63.42
C SER A 352 -11.30 -22.12 -63.99
N ARG A 353 -10.11 -22.23 -63.38
CA ARG A 353 -9.07 -23.23 -63.72
C ARG A 353 -8.83 -24.24 -62.59
N ASP A 354 -9.73 -24.28 -61.61
CA ASP A 354 -9.73 -25.21 -60.49
C ASP A 354 -10.78 -26.33 -60.73
N GLU A 355 -11.05 -27.11 -59.69
CA GLU A 355 -12.01 -28.22 -59.73
C GLU A 355 -13.41 -27.79 -60.19
N ILE A 356 -13.81 -26.53 -59.96
CA ILE A 356 -15.10 -26.00 -60.43
C ILE A 356 -15.06 -25.74 -61.94
N GLY A 357 -13.91 -25.31 -62.45
CA GLY A 357 -13.68 -25.18 -63.90
C GLY A 357 -13.71 -26.54 -64.60
N GLU A 358 -13.04 -27.54 -64.04
CA GLU A 358 -13.05 -28.92 -64.56
C GLU A 358 -14.46 -29.53 -64.50
N LEU A 359 -15.20 -29.31 -63.42
CA LEU A 359 -16.61 -29.72 -63.32
C LEU A 359 -17.49 -29.03 -64.38
N SER A 360 -17.25 -27.75 -64.65
CA SER A 360 -18.00 -27.01 -65.69
C SER A 360 -17.70 -27.55 -67.10
N GLN A 361 -16.46 -27.94 -67.37
CA GLN A 361 -16.08 -28.57 -68.64
C GLN A 361 -16.73 -29.93 -68.81
N GLY A 362 -16.60 -30.81 -67.81
CA GLY A 362 -17.23 -32.14 -67.85
C GLY A 362 -18.75 -32.07 -67.96
N PHE A 363 -19.38 -31.05 -67.37
CA PHE A 363 -20.81 -30.78 -67.54
C PHE A 363 -21.18 -30.48 -69.00
N ASN A 364 -20.44 -29.57 -69.66
CA ASN A 364 -20.72 -29.24 -71.07
C ASN A 364 -20.47 -30.44 -72.00
N GLU A 365 -19.43 -31.24 -71.74
CA GLU A 365 -19.17 -32.49 -72.48
C GLU A 365 -20.30 -33.51 -72.31
N PHE A 366 -20.84 -33.64 -71.10
CA PHE A 366 -22.01 -34.47 -70.82
C PHE A 366 -23.24 -34.01 -71.64
N VAL A 367 -23.54 -32.70 -71.64
CA VAL A 367 -24.66 -32.14 -72.41
C VAL A 367 -24.46 -32.34 -73.92
N ALA A 368 -23.24 -32.14 -74.43
CA ALA A 368 -22.91 -32.38 -75.84
C ALA A 368 -23.12 -33.85 -76.22
N THR A 369 -22.75 -34.78 -75.34
CA THR A 369 -22.97 -36.22 -75.54
C THR A 369 -24.47 -36.54 -75.60
N ILE A 370 -25.28 -35.99 -74.69
CA ILE A 370 -26.74 -36.18 -74.69
C ILE A 370 -27.37 -35.59 -75.95
N ARG A 371 -26.95 -34.38 -76.39
CA ARG A 371 -27.41 -33.81 -77.67
C ARG A 371 -27.10 -34.73 -78.85
N GLY A 372 -25.90 -35.31 -78.89
CA GLY A 372 -25.49 -36.27 -79.92
C GLY A 372 -26.36 -37.51 -79.94
N LEU A 373 -26.64 -38.10 -78.77
CA LEU A 373 -27.52 -39.26 -78.64
C LEU A 373 -28.97 -38.95 -79.07
N VAL A 374 -29.49 -37.78 -78.70
CA VAL A 374 -30.84 -37.36 -79.13
C VAL A 374 -30.90 -37.14 -80.64
N ALA A 375 -29.85 -36.56 -81.24
CA ALA A 375 -29.75 -36.42 -82.69
C ALA A 375 -29.68 -37.78 -83.39
N GLU A 376 -28.86 -38.71 -82.90
CA GLU A 376 -28.76 -40.07 -83.45
C GLU A 376 -30.06 -40.86 -83.34
N VAL A 377 -30.79 -40.73 -82.22
CA VAL A 377 -32.13 -41.32 -82.06
C VAL A 377 -33.14 -40.66 -83.02
N SER A 378 -33.06 -39.35 -83.23
CA SER A 378 -33.91 -38.63 -84.19
C SER A 378 -33.63 -39.08 -85.62
N ASP A 379 -32.35 -39.23 -85.99
CA ASP A 379 -31.93 -39.71 -87.31
C ASP A 379 -32.37 -41.16 -87.53
N SER A 380 -32.20 -42.03 -86.52
CA SER A 380 -32.70 -43.41 -86.54
C SER A 380 -34.22 -43.46 -86.67
N ALA A 381 -34.96 -42.57 -85.98
CA ALA A 381 -36.41 -42.48 -86.12
C ALA A 381 -36.83 -42.00 -87.52
N HIS A 382 -36.05 -41.11 -88.15
CA HIS A 382 -36.25 -40.70 -89.54
C HIS A 382 -35.96 -41.83 -90.54
N GLU A 383 -34.90 -42.62 -90.33
CA GLU A 383 -34.63 -43.81 -91.14
C GLU A 383 -35.75 -44.85 -91.00
N VAL A 384 -36.21 -45.12 -89.78
CA VAL A 384 -37.35 -46.02 -89.53
C VAL A 384 -38.64 -45.50 -90.15
N ALA A 385 -38.92 -44.20 -90.04
CA ALA A 385 -40.08 -43.59 -90.69
C ALA A 385 -39.97 -43.66 -92.23
N GLY A 386 -38.78 -43.44 -92.78
CA GLY A 386 -38.49 -43.61 -94.21
C GLY A 386 -38.72 -45.04 -94.67
N ALA A 387 -38.16 -46.02 -93.95
CA ALA A 387 -38.37 -47.45 -94.22
C ALA A 387 -39.84 -47.87 -94.07
N ALA A 388 -40.56 -47.34 -93.07
CA ALA A 388 -42.00 -47.59 -92.90
C ALA A 388 -42.82 -46.99 -94.06
N THR A 389 -42.41 -45.83 -94.59
CA THR A 389 -43.04 -45.20 -95.75
C THR A 389 -42.78 -46.02 -97.02
N GLU A 390 -41.57 -46.55 -97.18
CA GLU A 390 -41.19 -47.44 -98.29
C GLU A 390 -41.93 -48.79 -98.20
N ILE A 391 -42.09 -49.35 -97.00
CA ILE A 391 -42.92 -50.54 -96.74
C ILE A 391 -44.40 -50.27 -97.05
N ALA A 392 -44.95 -49.13 -96.62
CA ALA A 392 -46.33 -48.74 -96.92
C ALA A 392 -46.55 -48.59 -98.44
N ALA A 393 -45.62 -47.94 -99.15
CA ALA A 393 -45.65 -47.83 -100.60
C ALA A 393 -45.54 -49.19 -101.31
N SER A 394 -44.70 -50.11 -100.81
CA SER A 394 -44.62 -51.48 -101.33
C SER A 394 -45.88 -52.29 -101.06
N SER A 395 -46.56 -52.03 -99.94
CA SER A 395 -47.83 -52.68 -99.58
C SER A 395 -49.01 -52.16 -100.42
N GLU A 396 -48.99 -50.89 -100.84
CA GLU A 396 -49.91 -50.33 -101.85
C GLU A 396 -49.65 -50.88 -103.26
N GLN A 397 -48.39 -51.20 -103.63
CA GLN A 397 -48.09 -51.89 -104.89
C GLN A 397 -48.47 -53.38 -104.90
N MET A 398 -48.70 -53.97 -103.72
CA MET A 398 -49.12 -55.37 -103.56
C MET A 398 -50.65 -55.54 -103.39
N ALA A 399 -51.42 -54.44 -103.38
CA ALA A 399 -52.89 -54.42 -103.41
C ALA A 399 -53.39 -54.11 -104.83
#